data_AF-A0A967NXZ6-F1
#
_entry.id   AF-A0A967NXZ6-F1
#
_cell.length_a   1.000
_cell.length_b   1.000
_cell.length_c   1.000
_cell.angle_alpha   90.00
_cell.angle_beta   90.00
_cell.angle_gamma   90.00
#
_symmetry.space_group_name_H-M   'P 1'
#
loop_
_entity.id
_entity.type
_entity.pdbx_description
1 polymer ?
#
loop_
_entity_poly.entity_id
_entity_poly.type
_entity_poly.pdbx_seq_one_letter_code
_entity_poly.pdbx_strand_id
1 'polypeptide(L)'
;PLSTDPIVLEAEEFQQTGTKIVSIPHLGLPSSGQWLRAETSEAQVRIPLESIETGFYDVTLRGIGDYLRVVLGGHQTIEINAKAYLDNYTFAALYFAGGQTDILVTLPPSAGIDQITLTRNQVDYDKLPTLFGLEQYLAPTASDLDTIITLLAAFGVER
;
A
#
# COMPACT_ATOMS: atom_id res chain seq x y z
N PRO A 1 11.91 12.53 16.62
CA PRO A 1 11.50 12.76 15.22
C PRO A 1 11.06 11.42 14.66
N LEU A 2 9.87 11.35 14.07
CA LEU A 2 9.36 10.12 13.49
C LEU A 2 10.14 9.85 12.20
N SER A 3 10.62 8.62 12.00
CA SER A 3 11.39 8.29 10.79
C SER A 3 10.51 8.41 9.55
N THR A 4 11.06 9.05 8.50
CA THR A 4 10.48 9.10 7.15
C THR A 4 11.13 8.11 6.20
N ASP A 5 12.10 7.35 6.70
CA ASP A 5 12.80 6.39 5.86
C ASP A 5 11.78 5.33 5.40
N PRO A 6 11.75 5.02 4.10
CA PRO A 6 10.82 4.04 3.57
C PRO A 6 11.15 2.67 4.17
N ILE A 7 10.11 1.96 4.60
CA ILE A 7 10.21 0.54 4.96
C ILE A 7 10.16 -0.23 3.64
N VAL A 8 11.22 -0.95 3.31
CA VAL A 8 11.32 -1.78 2.10
C VAL A 8 11.28 -3.24 2.51
N LEU A 9 10.41 -4.01 1.88
CA LEU A 9 10.17 -5.43 2.16
C LEU A 9 10.36 -6.22 0.87
N GLU A 10 11.42 -7.01 0.80
CA GLU A 10 11.74 -7.82 -0.38
C GLU A 10 10.90 -9.10 -0.37
N ALA A 11 10.23 -9.38 -1.48
CA ALA A 11 9.24 -10.46 -1.53
C ALA A 11 9.87 -11.85 -1.40
N GLU A 12 11.13 -12.04 -1.84
CA GLU A 12 11.87 -13.29 -1.72
C GLU A 12 12.08 -13.73 -0.27
N GLU A 13 12.04 -12.81 0.71
CA GLU A 13 12.15 -13.14 2.14
C GLU A 13 10.90 -13.85 2.67
N PHE A 14 9.79 -13.78 1.94
CA PHE A 14 8.46 -14.25 2.37
C PHE A 14 7.92 -15.40 1.51
N GLN A 15 8.78 -16.27 0.99
CA GLN A 15 8.36 -17.41 0.17
C GLN A 15 7.29 -18.26 0.87
N GLN A 16 6.27 -18.68 0.10
CA GLN A 16 5.15 -19.49 0.56
C GLN A 16 4.95 -20.70 -0.36
N THR A 17 4.04 -21.59 0.01
CA THR A 17 3.65 -22.70 -0.87
C THR A 17 3.03 -22.16 -2.16
N GLY A 18 3.43 -22.72 -3.31
CA GLY A 18 2.96 -22.29 -4.63
C GLY A 18 3.72 -21.09 -5.20
N THR A 19 4.75 -20.60 -4.50
CA THR A 19 5.68 -19.59 -5.03
C THR A 19 7.11 -20.09 -5.14
N LYS A 20 7.85 -19.47 -6.05
CA LYS A 20 9.28 -19.72 -6.28
C LYS A 20 10.05 -18.41 -6.38
N ILE A 21 11.25 -18.40 -5.83
CA ILE A 21 12.21 -17.30 -6.00
C ILE A 21 12.85 -17.44 -7.39
N VAL A 22 12.93 -16.34 -8.12
CA VAL A 22 13.50 -16.31 -9.47
C VAL A 22 14.43 -15.11 -9.64
N SER A 23 15.34 -15.20 -10.62
CA SER A 23 16.25 -14.12 -11.01
C SER A 23 16.15 -13.90 -12.52
N ILE A 24 15.01 -13.37 -12.96
CA ILE A 24 14.69 -13.16 -14.39
C ILE A 24 14.82 -11.66 -14.72
N PRO A 25 15.93 -11.19 -15.31
CA PRO A 25 16.16 -9.75 -15.52
C PRO A 25 15.41 -9.16 -16.73
N HIS A 26 15.02 -9.98 -17.71
CA HIS A 26 14.41 -9.49 -18.95
C HIS A 26 12.91 -9.14 -18.81
N LEU A 27 12.30 -9.43 -17.66
CA LEU A 27 10.95 -8.99 -17.31
C LEU A 27 10.98 -7.76 -16.38
N GLY A 28 12.14 -7.12 -16.27
CA GLY A 28 12.46 -6.04 -15.34
C GLY A 28 13.57 -6.47 -14.37
N LEU A 29 14.46 -5.53 -14.06
CA LEU A 29 15.59 -5.76 -13.14
C LEU A 29 15.06 -5.87 -11.70
N PRO A 30 15.20 -7.01 -11.01
CA PRO A 30 14.73 -7.14 -9.62
C PRO A 30 15.47 -6.16 -8.69
N SER A 31 14.83 -5.70 -7.61
CA SER A 31 15.38 -4.74 -6.64
C SER A 31 16.69 -5.23 -6.03
N SER A 32 16.67 -6.46 -5.50
CA SER A 32 17.78 -7.14 -4.84
C SER A 32 18.31 -8.34 -5.64
N GLY A 33 18.01 -8.37 -6.95
CA GLY A 33 18.47 -9.40 -7.89
C GLY A 33 17.62 -10.69 -7.89
N GLN A 34 16.67 -10.82 -6.96
CA GLN A 34 15.69 -11.89 -6.91
C GLN A 34 14.29 -11.32 -6.70
N TRP A 35 13.28 -12.13 -6.95
CA TRP A 35 11.87 -11.78 -6.76
C TRP A 35 11.03 -13.05 -6.68
N LEU A 36 9.81 -12.93 -6.19
CA LEU A 36 8.91 -14.06 -5.94
C LEU A 36 7.85 -14.19 -7.04
N ARG A 37 7.66 -15.40 -7.57
CA ARG A 37 6.60 -15.68 -8.57
C ARG A 37 5.71 -16.83 -8.16
N ALA A 38 4.43 -16.72 -8.48
CA ALA A 38 3.52 -17.85 -8.48
C ALA A 38 3.94 -18.88 -9.54
N GLU A 39 3.71 -20.16 -9.24
CA GLU A 39 3.96 -21.25 -10.18
C GLU A 39 2.77 -21.43 -11.15
N THR A 40 2.22 -22.64 -11.22
CA THR A 40 1.13 -23.01 -12.13
C THR A 40 -0.26 -22.75 -11.57
N SER A 41 -0.35 -22.40 -10.29
CA SER A 41 -1.60 -22.13 -9.58
C SER A 41 -1.53 -20.79 -8.86
N GLU A 42 -2.69 -20.25 -8.48
CA GLU A 42 -2.76 -19.07 -7.65
C GLU A 42 -2.03 -19.30 -6.32
N ALA A 43 -1.26 -18.31 -5.89
CA ALA A 43 -0.50 -18.36 -4.66
C ALA A 43 -0.79 -17.15 -3.78
N GLN A 44 -0.70 -17.32 -2.47
CA GLN A 44 -0.84 -16.24 -1.50
C GLN A 44 0.49 -16.01 -0.79
N VAL A 45 0.95 -14.76 -0.80
CA VAL A 45 2.15 -14.31 -0.11
C VAL A 45 1.74 -13.45 1.07
N ARG A 46 2.11 -13.89 2.28
CA ARG A 46 1.87 -13.15 3.52
C ARG A 46 3.18 -12.49 3.95
N ILE A 47 3.14 -11.17 4.07
CA ILE A 47 4.26 -10.34 4.47
C ILE A 47 3.92 -9.72 5.83
N PRO A 48 4.49 -10.23 6.93
CA PRO A 48 4.23 -9.71 8.26
C PRO A 48 4.91 -8.34 8.45
N LEU A 49 4.19 -7.41 9.05
CA LEU A 49 4.69 -6.14 9.56
C LEU A 49 4.75 -6.24 11.08
N GLU A 50 5.95 -6.54 11.61
CA GLU A 50 6.11 -6.84 13.05
C GLU A 50 5.90 -5.62 13.96
N SER A 51 6.19 -4.42 13.46
CA SER A 51 6.04 -3.17 14.22
C SER A 51 5.93 -1.98 13.28
N ILE A 52 4.72 -1.72 12.75
CA ILE A 52 4.44 -0.46 12.04
C ILE A 52 3.96 0.60 13.03
N GLU A 53 4.32 1.86 12.82
CA GLU A 53 3.79 2.96 13.61
C GLU A 53 2.39 3.35 13.12
N THR A 54 1.57 3.92 14.01
CA THR A 54 0.25 4.42 13.63
C THR A 54 0.38 5.61 12.67
N GLY A 55 -0.31 5.59 11.54
CA GLY A 55 -0.32 6.72 10.61
C GLY A 55 -0.73 6.37 9.18
N PHE A 56 -0.70 7.36 8.30
CA PHE A 56 -0.92 7.19 6.88
C PHE A 56 0.39 6.86 6.17
N TYR A 57 0.35 5.93 5.23
CA TYR A 57 1.49 5.50 4.45
C TYR A 57 1.13 5.47 2.97
N ASP A 58 2.01 6.01 2.14
CA ASP A 58 2.03 5.71 0.72
C ASP A 58 2.62 4.33 0.54
N VAL A 59 1.86 3.45 -0.12
CA VAL A 59 2.23 2.05 -0.31
C VAL A 59 2.48 1.83 -1.79
N THR A 60 3.67 1.33 -2.13
CA THR A 60 4.04 0.97 -3.50
C THR A 60 4.37 -0.52 -3.56
N LEU A 61 3.68 -1.24 -4.45
CA LEU A 61 3.97 -2.63 -4.79
C LEU A 61 4.73 -2.67 -6.10
N ARG A 62 5.83 -3.40 -6.16
CA ARG A 62 6.52 -3.72 -7.40
C ARG A 62 6.19 -5.14 -7.83
N GLY A 63 5.55 -5.32 -8.99
CA GLY A 63 5.04 -6.63 -9.39
C GLY A 63 4.71 -6.77 -10.88
N ILE A 64 4.31 -7.99 -11.25
CA ILE A 64 3.97 -8.43 -12.60
C ILE A 64 2.74 -9.35 -12.56
N GLY A 65 1.95 -9.37 -13.63
CA GLY A 65 0.88 -10.33 -13.83
C GLY A 65 -0.28 -9.74 -14.63
N ASP A 66 -1.34 -10.52 -14.83
CA ASP A 66 -2.59 -10.00 -15.39
C ASP A 66 -3.31 -9.14 -14.34
N TYR A 67 -3.38 -9.63 -13.11
CA TYR A 67 -3.84 -8.89 -11.96
C TYR A 67 -3.06 -9.26 -10.71
N LEU A 68 -3.12 -8.39 -9.70
CA LEU A 68 -2.66 -8.66 -8.35
C LEU A 68 -3.76 -8.21 -7.38
N ARG A 69 -4.02 -9.00 -6.34
CA ARG A 69 -4.94 -8.59 -5.26
C ARG A 69 -4.17 -8.44 -3.97
N VAL A 70 -4.19 -7.25 -3.39
CA VAL A 70 -3.52 -6.91 -2.14
C VAL A 70 -4.58 -6.71 -1.06
N VAL A 71 -4.42 -7.38 0.07
CA VAL A 71 -5.23 -7.18 1.27
C VAL A 71 -4.34 -6.65 2.39
N LEU A 72 -4.72 -5.51 2.96
CA LEU A 72 -3.95 -4.79 3.97
C LEU A 72 -4.74 -4.76 5.29
N GLY A 73 -4.09 -5.19 6.38
CA GLY A 73 -4.71 -5.22 7.69
C GLY A 73 -5.99 -6.04 7.78
N GLY A 74 -6.20 -6.98 6.85
CA GLY A 74 -7.36 -7.87 6.80
C GLY A 74 -8.68 -7.23 6.35
N HIS A 75 -8.71 -5.96 5.94
CA HIS A 75 -9.97 -5.28 5.61
C HIS A 75 -9.92 -4.43 4.34
N GLN A 76 -8.78 -3.82 4.00
CA GLN A 76 -8.66 -3.08 2.74
C GLN A 76 -8.21 -4.01 1.62
N THR A 77 -9.00 -4.10 0.55
CA THR A 77 -8.67 -4.90 -0.64
C THR A 77 -8.43 -3.98 -1.82
N ILE A 78 -7.30 -4.17 -2.50
CA ILE A 78 -6.90 -3.41 -3.69
C ILE A 78 -6.67 -4.41 -4.82
N GLU A 79 -7.33 -4.18 -5.95
CA GLU A 79 -7.11 -4.95 -7.18
C GLU A 79 -6.33 -4.11 -8.17
N ILE A 80 -5.30 -4.72 -8.74
CA ILE A 80 -4.33 -4.04 -9.63
C ILE A 80 -4.36 -4.77 -10.94
N ASN A 81 -4.66 -4.06 -12.03
CA ASN A 81 -4.39 -4.55 -13.37
C ASN A 81 -2.90 -4.36 -13.64
N ALA A 82 -2.15 -5.46 -13.51
CA ALA A 82 -0.70 -5.43 -13.62
C ALA A 82 -0.28 -5.55 -15.09
N LYS A 83 0.99 -5.24 -15.34
CA LYS A 83 1.64 -5.34 -16.63
C LYS A 83 2.36 -6.69 -16.75
N ALA A 84 2.68 -7.04 -18.00
CA ALA A 84 3.50 -8.22 -18.32
C ALA A 84 5.01 -8.02 -18.07
N TYR A 85 5.40 -7.00 -17.32
CA TYR A 85 6.75 -6.74 -16.82
C TYR A 85 6.67 -6.11 -15.42
N LEU A 86 7.75 -6.20 -14.64
CA LEU A 86 7.86 -5.57 -13.34
C LEU A 86 7.67 -4.07 -13.44
N ASP A 87 6.67 -3.57 -12.73
CA ASP A 87 6.38 -2.14 -12.63
C ASP A 87 5.95 -1.79 -11.22
N ASN A 88 6.00 -0.49 -10.90
CA ASN A 88 5.57 0.05 -9.62
C ASN A 88 4.10 0.46 -9.68
N TYR A 89 3.34 0.02 -8.69
CA TYR A 89 1.93 0.40 -8.49
C TYR A 89 1.82 1.07 -7.13
N THR A 90 1.57 2.38 -7.15
CA THR A 90 1.37 3.18 -5.93
C THR A 90 -0.12 3.31 -5.64
N PHE A 91 -0.49 3.07 -4.38
CA PHE A 91 -1.87 3.17 -3.92
C PHE A 91 -2.16 4.54 -3.31
N ALA A 92 -3.44 4.84 -3.11
CA ALA A 92 -3.83 5.96 -2.25
C ALA A 92 -3.26 5.75 -0.84
N ALA A 93 -3.02 6.83 -0.10
CA ALA A 93 -2.47 6.75 1.25
C ALA A 93 -3.36 5.89 2.17
N LEU A 94 -2.75 4.93 2.86
CA LEU A 94 -3.46 3.94 3.67
C LEU A 94 -3.13 4.13 5.14
N TYR A 95 -4.16 4.03 5.97
CA TYR A 95 -4.02 4.16 7.41
C TYR A 95 -3.65 2.81 8.05
N PHE A 96 -2.57 2.82 8.84
CA PHE A 96 -2.18 1.72 9.69
C PHE A 96 -2.43 2.11 11.15
N ALA A 97 -3.10 1.22 11.90
CA ALA A 97 -3.41 1.44 13.32
C ALA A 97 -2.16 1.34 14.24
N GLY A 98 -1.02 0.91 13.69
CA GLY A 98 0.19 0.60 14.43
C GLY A 98 0.16 -0.79 15.07
N GLY A 99 1.34 -1.33 15.37
CA GLY A 99 1.51 -2.67 15.93
C GLY A 99 1.74 -3.75 14.86
N GLN A 100 1.31 -4.97 15.16
CA GLN A 100 1.46 -6.12 14.27
C GLN A 100 0.29 -6.22 13.29
N THR A 101 0.60 -6.38 12.01
CA THR A 101 -0.38 -6.60 10.94
C THR A 101 0.28 -7.33 9.78
N ASP A 102 -0.51 -7.81 8.82
CA ASP A 102 -0.01 -8.44 7.61
C ASP A 102 -0.43 -7.69 6.34
N ILE A 103 0.42 -7.79 5.33
CA ILE A 103 0.07 -7.57 3.93
C ILE A 103 -0.10 -8.94 3.27
N LEU A 104 -1.25 -9.20 2.68
CA LEU A 104 -1.51 -10.42 1.93
C LEU A 104 -1.61 -10.09 0.44
N VAL A 105 -0.77 -10.71 -0.38
CA VAL A 105 -0.82 -10.56 -1.84
C VAL A 105 -1.24 -11.88 -2.46
N THR A 106 -2.33 -11.86 -3.21
CA THR A 106 -2.77 -12.99 -4.05
C THR A 106 -2.22 -12.80 -5.46
N LEU A 107 -1.49 -13.80 -5.90
CA LEU A 107 -0.80 -13.86 -7.17
C LEU A 107 -1.50 -14.89 -8.07
N PRO A 108 -2.12 -14.50 -9.19
CA PRO A 108 -2.58 -15.48 -10.17
C PRO A 108 -1.40 -16.26 -10.76
N PRO A 109 -1.66 -17.37 -11.49
CA PRO A 109 -0.61 -18.14 -12.14
C PRO A 109 0.34 -17.25 -12.95
N SER A 110 1.64 -17.52 -12.85
CA SER A 110 2.71 -16.71 -13.47
C SER A 110 2.86 -15.26 -12.99
N ALA A 111 2.02 -14.72 -12.10
CA ALA A 111 2.25 -13.41 -11.51
C ALA A 111 3.44 -13.43 -10.54
N GLY A 112 3.88 -12.25 -10.14
CA GLY A 112 5.01 -12.11 -9.24
C GLY A 112 5.11 -10.75 -8.59
N ILE A 113 5.88 -10.70 -7.51
CA ILE A 113 6.17 -9.51 -6.74
C ILE A 113 7.65 -9.49 -6.42
N ASP A 114 8.21 -8.29 -6.43
CA ASP A 114 9.62 -8.01 -6.18
C ASP A 114 9.76 -7.39 -4.80
N GLN A 115 9.09 -6.27 -4.56
CA GLN A 115 9.14 -5.58 -3.27
C GLN A 115 7.85 -4.85 -2.94
N ILE A 116 7.68 -4.56 -1.65
CA ILE A 116 6.71 -3.60 -1.14
C ILE A 116 7.46 -2.47 -0.42
N THR A 117 7.10 -1.24 -0.73
CA THR A 117 7.64 -0.05 -0.06
C THR A 117 6.52 0.69 0.65
N LEU A 118 6.75 1.00 1.93
CA LEU A 118 5.85 1.80 2.76
C LEU A 118 6.57 3.10 3.14
N THR A 119 6.06 4.22 2.67
CA THR A 119 6.59 5.55 3.01
C THR A 119 5.59 6.26 3.90
N ARG A 120 6.01 6.64 5.10
CA ARG A 120 5.09 7.30 6.04
C ARG A 120 4.82 8.74 5.62
N ASN A 121 3.55 9.12 5.63
CA ASN A 121 3.13 10.49 5.36
C ASN A 121 3.29 11.31 6.64
N GLN A 122 4.07 12.39 6.57
CA GLN A 122 4.11 13.38 7.63
C GLN A 122 2.88 14.26 7.53
N VAL A 123 1.93 14.06 8.44
CA VAL A 123 0.82 14.99 8.62
C VAL A 123 1.26 16.04 9.63
N ASP A 124 1.40 17.26 9.15
CA ASP A 124 1.61 18.44 9.98
C ASP A 124 0.26 18.86 10.58
N TYR A 125 -0.02 18.39 11.80
CA TYR A 125 -1.31 18.60 12.47
C TYR A 125 -1.61 20.09 12.69
N ASP A 126 -0.59 20.95 12.78
CA ASP A 126 -0.75 22.40 12.91
C ASP A 126 -1.31 23.03 11.63
N LYS A 127 -1.20 22.34 10.48
CA LYS A 127 -1.73 22.77 9.18
C LYS A 127 -3.09 22.14 8.84
N LEU A 128 -3.59 21.18 9.64
CA LEU A 128 -4.91 20.60 9.40
C LEU A 128 -6.03 21.64 9.50
N PRO A 129 -6.02 22.61 10.46
CA PRO A 129 -7.02 23.67 10.47
C PRO A 129 -7.03 24.47 9.17
N THR A 130 -5.86 24.78 8.58
CA THR A 130 -5.75 25.46 7.28
C THR A 130 -6.40 24.65 6.17
N LEU A 131 -6.14 23.34 6.11
CA LEU A 131 -6.69 22.44 5.09
C LEU A 131 -8.21 22.33 5.17
N PHE A 132 -8.77 22.35 6.38
CA PHE A 132 -10.21 22.25 6.61
C PHE A 132 -10.90 23.62 6.72
N GLY A 133 -10.17 24.74 6.61
CA GLY A 133 -10.72 26.09 6.81
C GLY A 133 -11.15 26.38 8.26
N LEU A 134 -10.61 25.66 9.24
CA LEU A 134 -10.98 25.69 10.66
C LEU A 134 -10.10 26.62 11.52
N GLU A 135 -9.34 27.52 10.91
CA GLU A 135 -8.29 28.31 11.60
C GLU A 135 -8.80 29.24 12.72
N GLN A 136 -10.11 29.39 12.91
CA GLN A 136 -10.67 30.53 13.66
C GLN A 136 -11.47 30.19 14.93
N TYR A 137 -11.60 28.93 15.36
CA TYR A 137 -12.50 28.61 16.49
C TYR A 137 -11.93 27.67 17.55
N LEU A 138 -12.21 28.01 18.82
CA LEU A 138 -11.91 27.21 20.02
C LEU A 138 -12.76 25.93 20.12
N ALA A 139 -13.82 25.81 19.32
CA ALA A 139 -14.68 24.64 19.24
C ALA A 139 -15.26 24.47 17.83
N PRO A 140 -15.43 23.24 17.33
CA PRO A 140 -16.06 22.97 16.03
C PRO A 140 -17.50 23.52 15.97
N THR A 141 -17.88 24.05 14.82
CA THR A 141 -19.20 24.61 14.53
C THR A 141 -19.96 23.73 13.53
N ALA A 142 -21.26 23.99 13.34
CA ALA A 142 -22.04 23.32 12.31
C ALA A 142 -21.51 23.61 10.88
N SER A 143 -20.93 24.80 10.65
CA SER A 143 -20.32 25.17 9.36
C SER A 143 -19.10 24.31 9.02
N ASP A 144 -18.41 23.80 10.05
CA ASP A 144 -17.24 22.95 9.88
C ASP A 144 -17.66 21.55 9.41
N LEU A 145 -18.79 21.05 9.92
CA LEU A 145 -19.42 19.83 9.43
C LEU A 145 -19.85 19.99 7.97
N ASP A 146 -20.48 21.11 7.61
CA ASP A 146 -20.88 21.36 6.21
C ASP A 146 -19.67 21.41 5.28
N THR A 147 -18.54 21.97 5.72
CA THR A 147 -17.28 21.99 4.96
C THR A 147 -16.73 20.58 4.78
N ILE A 148 -16.69 19.77 5.84
CA ILE A 148 -16.24 18.37 5.78
C ILE A 148 -17.16 17.55 4.86
N ILE A 149 -18.48 17.70 4.99
CA ILE A 149 -19.47 17.01 4.15
C ILE A 149 -19.31 17.45 2.69
N THR A 150 -19.07 18.72 2.42
CA THR A 150 -18.82 19.24 1.07
C THR A 150 -17.55 18.66 0.47
N LEU A 151 -16.46 18.59 1.25
CA LEU A 151 -15.23 17.94 0.83
C LEU A 151 -15.47 16.45 0.53
N LEU A 152 -16.11 15.72 1.44
CA LEU A 152 -16.47 14.31 1.24
C LEU A 152 -17.37 14.12 0.00
N ALA A 153 -18.33 15.00 -0.22
CA ALA A 153 -19.19 14.97 -1.40
C ALA A 153 -18.44 15.29 -2.70
N ALA A 154 -17.46 16.21 -2.66
CA ALA A 154 -16.62 16.51 -3.81
C ALA A 154 -15.72 15.33 -4.23
N PHE A 155 -15.34 14.46 -3.28
CA PHE A 155 -14.55 13.25 -3.55
C PHE A 155 -15.39 11.98 -3.73
N GLY A 156 -16.62 11.93 -3.20
CA GLY A 156 -17.45 10.73 -3.11
C GLY A 156 -18.69 10.69 -4.00
N VAL A 157 -19.01 11.75 -4.74
CA VAL A 157 -20.14 11.76 -5.68
C VAL A 157 -19.64 11.41 -7.08
N GLU A 158 -19.89 10.17 -7.53
CA GLU A 158 -19.89 9.85 -8.95
C GLU A 158 -21.04 10.63 -9.63
N ARG A 159 -20.72 11.33 -10.72
CA ARG A 159 -21.71 11.97 -11.60
C ARG A 159 -21.86 11.17 -12.89
#